data_AF-A0A0B1TJ66-F1
#
_entry.id   AF-A0A0B1TJ66-F1
#
_cell.length_a   1.000
_cell.length_b   1.000
_cell.length_c   1.000
_cell.angle_alpha   90.00
_cell.angle_beta   90.00
_cell.angle_gamma   90.00
#
_symmetry.space_group_name_H-M   'P 1'
#
loop_
_entity.id
_entity.type
_entity.pdbx_description
1 polymer ?
#
loop_
_entity_poly.entity_id
_entity_poly.type
_entity_poly.pdbx_seq_one_letter_code
_entity_poly.pdbx_strand_id
1 'polypeptide(L)'
;MAEVVPSAARGSAVVSQDSSNASSESLPKEITELAEKYQFSISHDRSIQKEVIELKKIIRSAVKKQMRIKAGYVQMQKATNGKKQSDNLKREVRDLSDQISDMQDDLQTLDVYDTGAFG
;
A
#
# COMPACT_ATOMS: atom_id res chain seq x y z
N MET A 1 -54.86 38.97 34.66
CA MET A 1 -54.37 38.06 35.72
C MET A 1 -53.72 36.89 35.01
N ALA A 2 -52.40 36.73 35.15
CA ALA A 2 -51.61 35.71 34.48
C ALA A 2 -51.45 34.51 35.43
N GLU A 3 -51.92 33.33 35.02
CA GLU A 3 -51.64 32.09 35.75
C GLU A 3 -50.28 31.53 35.31
N VAL A 4 -49.52 31.14 36.33
CA VAL A 4 -48.26 30.39 36.26
C VAL A 4 -48.51 29.02 36.86
N VAL A 5 -48.27 27.91 36.14
CA VAL A 5 -47.42 26.78 36.60
C VAL A 5 -47.18 25.72 35.49
N PRO A 6 -46.06 24.96 35.56
CA PRO A 6 -45.49 24.14 34.47
C PRO A 6 -45.78 22.63 34.62
N SER A 7 -45.56 21.84 33.57
CA SER A 7 -45.18 20.42 33.73
C SER A 7 -44.57 19.82 32.46
N ALA A 8 -43.52 19.03 32.67
CA ALA A 8 -42.64 18.43 31.70
C ALA A 8 -43.31 17.37 30.81
N ALA A 9 -42.93 17.34 29.53
CA ALA A 9 -43.02 16.14 28.71
C ALA A 9 -41.74 15.99 27.88
N ARG A 10 -41.00 14.95 28.26
CA ARG A 10 -39.83 14.39 27.58
C ARG A 10 -40.18 14.07 26.12
N GLY A 11 -39.25 14.28 25.20
CA GLY A 11 -39.46 13.87 23.81
C GLY A 11 -38.26 14.11 22.91
N SER A 12 -37.27 13.24 23.02
CA SER A 12 -36.34 12.84 21.95
C SER A 12 -35.53 13.93 21.24
N ALA A 13 -34.40 14.27 21.85
CA ALA A 13 -33.20 14.49 21.06
C ALA A 13 -32.79 13.15 20.43
N VAL A 14 -33.16 12.96 19.16
CA VAL A 14 -32.50 12.01 18.25
C VAL A 14 -32.17 12.83 17.00
N VAL A 15 -31.05 13.55 17.08
CA VAL A 15 -30.25 13.78 15.88
C VAL A 15 -29.35 12.54 15.79
N SER A 16 -29.95 11.41 15.41
CA SER A 16 -29.17 10.30 14.88
C SER A 16 -28.95 10.63 13.42
N GLN A 17 -27.96 11.48 13.19
CA GLN A 17 -27.26 11.49 11.92
C GLN A 17 -26.58 10.13 11.86
N ASP A 18 -27.27 9.20 11.21
CA ASP A 18 -26.82 7.85 10.94
C ASP A 18 -25.55 7.95 10.10
N SER A 19 -24.42 8.03 10.80
CA SER A 19 -23.11 7.72 10.27
C SER A 19 -23.06 6.23 9.98
N SER A 20 -23.79 5.79 8.96
CA SER A 20 -23.65 4.48 8.38
C SER A 20 -23.69 4.57 6.85
N ASN A 21 -22.92 5.52 6.31
CA ASN A 21 -22.23 5.25 5.06
C ASN A 21 -21.01 4.34 5.35
N ALA A 22 -21.27 3.20 5.99
CA ALA A 22 -20.48 2.00 5.75
C ALA A 22 -20.84 1.56 4.33
N SER A 23 -20.42 2.38 3.37
CA SER A 23 -20.24 2.00 1.98
C SER A 23 -19.63 0.63 2.06
N SER A 24 -20.25 -0.36 1.43
CA SER A 24 -19.68 -1.68 1.22
C SER A 24 -18.25 -1.47 0.72
N GLU A 25 -17.27 -1.47 1.63
CA GLU A 25 -16.00 -0.80 1.38
C GLU A 25 -15.15 -1.79 0.59
N SER A 26 -15.42 -1.85 -0.71
CA SER A 26 -14.55 -2.51 -1.65
C SER A 26 -13.17 -1.93 -1.43
N LEU A 27 -12.20 -2.79 -1.15
CA LEU A 27 -10.80 -2.41 -1.02
C LEU A 27 -10.42 -1.52 -2.23
N PRO A 28 -9.67 -0.43 -2.01
CA PRO A 28 -9.11 0.37 -3.09
C PRO A 28 -8.44 -0.53 -4.11
N LYS A 29 -8.77 -0.28 -5.39
CA LYS A 29 -8.37 -1.13 -6.51
C LYS A 29 -6.85 -1.31 -6.56
N GLU A 30 -6.12 -0.23 -6.29
CA GLU A 30 -4.66 -0.19 -6.26
C GLU A 30 -4.08 -1.16 -5.22
N ILE A 31 -4.69 -1.25 -4.04
CA ILE A 31 -4.26 -2.20 -3.00
C ILE A 31 -4.51 -3.63 -3.45
N THR A 32 -5.67 -3.91 -4.06
CA THR A 32 -6.01 -5.24 -4.56
C THR A 32 -5.08 -5.68 -5.68
N GLU A 33 -4.79 -4.80 -6.66
CA GLU A 33 -3.87 -5.09 -7.76
C GLU A 33 -2.44 -5.34 -7.28
N LEU A 34 -1.96 -4.54 -6.32
CA LEU A 34 -0.65 -4.76 -5.72
C LEU A 34 -0.60 -6.04 -4.88
N ALA A 35 -1.65 -6.35 -4.13
CA ALA A 35 -1.72 -7.60 -3.39
C ALA A 35 -1.63 -8.81 -4.33
N GLU A 36 -2.34 -8.80 -5.45
CA GLU A 36 -2.25 -9.85 -6.48
C GLU A 36 -0.84 -9.93 -7.09
N LYS A 37 -0.27 -8.79 -7.51
CA LYS A 37 1.09 -8.69 -8.08
C LYS A 37 2.15 -9.32 -7.18
N TYR A 38 2.02 -9.13 -5.87
CA TYR A 38 2.95 -9.62 -4.86
C TYR A 38 2.51 -10.93 -4.18
N GLN A 39 1.44 -11.57 -4.67
CA GLN A 39 0.88 -12.81 -4.12
C GLN A 39 0.57 -12.71 -2.61
N PHE A 40 0.09 -11.55 -2.18
CA PHE A 40 -0.32 -11.26 -0.82
C PHE A 40 -1.83 -11.45 -0.65
N SER A 41 -2.23 -12.21 0.36
CA SER A 41 -3.64 -12.43 0.68
C SER A 41 -4.13 -11.39 1.68
N ILE A 42 -5.07 -10.54 1.26
CA ILE A 42 -5.68 -9.54 2.14
C ILE A 42 -6.69 -10.23 3.07
N SER A 43 -6.56 -10.02 4.38
CA SER A 43 -7.53 -10.51 5.36
C SER A 43 -8.58 -9.45 5.67
N HIS A 44 -9.86 -9.75 5.41
CA HIS A 44 -10.97 -8.83 5.70
C HIS A 44 -11.26 -8.64 7.20
N ASP A 45 -10.70 -9.49 8.06
CA ASP A 45 -10.82 -9.38 9.52
C ASP A 45 -9.89 -8.31 10.13
N ARG A 46 -8.94 -7.78 9.35
CA ARG A 46 -7.96 -6.79 9.79
C ARG A 46 -8.20 -5.45 9.09
N SER A 47 -7.79 -4.37 9.74
CA SER A 47 -7.90 -3.03 9.15
C SER A 47 -7.01 -2.91 7.91
N ILE A 48 -7.48 -2.14 6.93
CA ILE A 48 -6.76 -1.93 5.67
C ILE A 48 -5.34 -1.39 5.87
N GLN A 49 -5.14 -0.52 6.87
CA GLN A 49 -3.83 0.01 7.22
C GLN A 49 -2.85 -1.10 7.62
N LYS A 50 -3.30 -2.10 8.40
CA LYS A 50 -2.44 -3.23 8.79
C LYS A 50 -2.06 -4.08 7.57
N GLU A 51 -3.01 -4.33 6.68
CA GLU A 51 -2.77 -5.05 5.42
C GLU A 51 -1.79 -4.30 4.52
N VAL A 52 -1.94 -2.98 4.37
CA VAL A 52 -1.02 -2.10 3.64
C VAL A 52 0.39 -2.13 4.26
N ILE A 53 0.51 -2.06 5.58
CA ILE A 53 1.81 -2.15 6.28
C ILE A 53 2.50 -3.49 5.98
N GLU A 54 1.75 -4.60 5.99
CA GLU A 54 2.28 -5.93 5.67
C GLU A 54 2.69 -6.04 4.19
N LEU A 55 1.85 -5.57 3.27
CA LEU A 55 2.18 -5.53 1.85
C LEU A 55 3.44 -4.70 1.59
N LYS A 56 3.57 -3.50 2.18
CA LYS A 56 4.79 -2.67 2.11
C LYS A 56 6.03 -3.43 2.61
N LYS A 57 5.91 -4.25 3.66
CA LYS A 57 7.04 -5.07 4.14
C LYS A 57 7.46 -6.12 3.10
N ILE A 58 6.50 -6.77 2.45
CA ILE A 58 6.76 -7.73 1.38
C ILE A 58 7.47 -7.05 0.21
N ILE A 59 6.96 -5.91 -0.26
CA ILE A 59 7.55 -5.17 -1.37
C ILE A 59 8.95 -4.69 -1.03
N ARG A 60 9.18 -4.11 0.16
CA ARG A 60 10.53 -3.69 0.62
C ARG A 60 11.52 -4.86 0.66
N SER A 61 11.08 -6.04 1.10
CA SER A 61 11.91 -7.25 1.10
C SER A 61 12.30 -7.65 -0.32
N ALA A 62 11.34 -7.61 -1.25
CA ALA A 62 11.56 -7.89 -2.66
C ALA A 62 12.52 -6.86 -3.30
N VAL A 63 12.35 -5.56 -3.02
CA VAL A 63 13.27 -4.50 -3.49
C VAL A 63 14.69 -4.78 -3.00
N LYS A 64 14.87 -5.10 -1.72
CA LYS A 64 16.17 -5.42 -1.14
C LYS A 64 16.83 -6.63 -1.83
N LYS A 65 16.03 -7.65 -2.17
CA LYS A 65 16.50 -8.81 -2.94
C LYS A 65 16.97 -8.38 -4.33
N GLN A 66 16.20 -7.59 -5.06
CA GLN A 66 16.57 -7.12 -6.40
C GLN A 66 17.81 -6.22 -6.38
N MET A 67 17.93 -5.33 -5.41
CA MET A 67 19.14 -4.51 -5.23
C MET A 67 20.39 -5.35 -5.01
N ARG A 68 20.28 -6.45 -4.23
CA ARG A 68 21.40 -7.37 -4.00
C ARG A 68 21.80 -8.10 -5.28
N ILE A 69 20.82 -8.53 -6.08
CA ILE A 69 21.06 -9.18 -7.38
C ILE A 69 21.74 -8.19 -8.33
N LYS A 70 21.22 -6.96 -8.46
CA LYS A 70 21.83 -5.88 -9.26
C LYS A 70 23.27 -5.60 -8.84
N ALA A 71 23.54 -5.53 -7.54
CA ALA A 71 24.90 -5.34 -7.04
C ALA A 71 25.84 -6.48 -7.48
N GLY A 72 25.35 -7.73 -7.49
CA GLY A 72 26.08 -8.88 -8.04
C GLY A 72 26.38 -8.72 -9.53
N TYR A 73 25.40 -8.35 -10.35
CA TYR A 73 25.60 -8.10 -11.78
C TYR A 73 26.60 -6.96 -12.06
N VAL A 74 26.56 -5.88 -11.28
CA VAL A 74 27.54 -4.79 -11.36
C VAL A 74 28.95 -5.27 -11.02
N GLN A 75 29.11 -6.14 -10.03
CA GLN A 75 30.41 -6.74 -9.71
C GLN A 75 30.90 -7.65 -10.85
N MET A 76 30.03 -8.48 -11.42
CA MET A 76 30.37 -9.33 -12.57
C MET A 76 30.77 -8.49 -13.78
N GLN A 77 30.08 -7.37 -14.03
CA GLN A 77 30.41 -6.46 -15.13
C GLN A 77 31.84 -5.92 -15.01
N LYS A 78 32.29 -5.57 -13.79
CA LYS A 78 33.66 -5.10 -13.53
C LYS A 78 34.72 -6.18 -13.74
N ALA A 79 34.37 -7.44 -13.52
CA ALA A 79 35.27 -8.58 -13.66
C ALA A 79 35.27 -9.19 -15.09
N THR A 80 34.38 -8.73 -15.97
CA THR A 80 34.17 -9.34 -17.29
C THR A 80 34.97 -8.63 -18.38
N ASN A 81 35.79 -9.40 -19.11
CA ASN A 81 36.63 -8.89 -20.21
C ASN A 81 36.05 -9.18 -21.62
N GLY A 82 35.00 -10.02 -21.72
CA GLY A 82 34.39 -10.37 -23.00
C GLY A 82 33.29 -9.39 -23.41
N LYS A 83 33.38 -8.79 -24.61
CA LYS A 83 32.41 -7.80 -25.12
C LYS A 83 30.96 -8.28 -25.05
N LYS A 84 30.67 -9.48 -25.60
CA LYS A 84 29.31 -10.06 -25.60
C LYS A 84 28.76 -10.28 -24.19
N GLN A 85 29.59 -10.77 -23.27
CA GLN A 85 29.19 -10.98 -21.87
C GLN A 85 28.95 -9.64 -21.17
N SER A 86 29.82 -8.65 -21.39
CA SER A 86 29.66 -7.30 -20.87
C SER A 86 28.35 -6.65 -21.33
N ASP A 87 28.00 -6.79 -22.61
CA ASP A 87 26.77 -6.24 -23.16
C ASP A 87 25.52 -6.92 -22.60
N ASN A 88 25.58 -8.24 -22.34
CA ASN A 88 24.52 -8.95 -21.62
C ASN A 88 24.39 -8.42 -20.18
N LEU A 89 25.49 -8.31 -19.44
CA LEU A 89 25.47 -7.81 -18.06
C LEU A 89 24.94 -6.36 -17.97
N LYS A 90 25.23 -5.51 -18.97
CA LYS A 90 24.66 -4.15 -19.05
C LYS A 90 23.13 -4.18 -19.18
N ARG A 91 22.60 -5.08 -20.01
CA ARG A 91 21.14 -5.26 -20.15
C ARG A 91 20.52 -5.72 -18.83
N GLU A 92 21.07 -6.74 -18.20
CA GLU A 92 20.58 -7.25 -16.90
C GLU A 92 20.57 -6.14 -15.82
N VAL A 93 21.64 -5.33 -15.73
CA VAL A 93 21.68 -4.21 -14.78
C VAL A 93 20.61 -3.17 -15.06
N ARG A 94 20.33 -2.87 -16.35
CA ARG A 94 19.29 -1.92 -16.73
C ARG A 94 17.91 -2.49 -16.39
N ASP A 95 17.62 -3.72 -16.79
CA ASP A 95 16.31 -4.34 -16.58
C ASP A 95 16.01 -4.51 -15.08
N LEU A 96 17.03 -4.81 -14.25
CA LEU A 96 16.89 -4.79 -12.79
C LEU A 96 16.67 -3.38 -12.22
N SER A 97 17.22 -2.34 -12.85
CA SER A 97 16.99 -0.96 -12.43
C SER A 97 15.56 -0.53 -12.72
N ASP A 98 15.04 -0.89 -13.89
CA ASP A 98 13.66 -0.64 -14.28
C ASP A 98 12.71 -1.36 -13.31
N GLN A 99 12.96 -2.65 -13.04
CA GLN A 99 12.17 -3.42 -12.07
C GLN A 99 12.21 -2.82 -10.66
N ILE A 100 13.38 -2.37 -10.17
CA ILE A 100 13.47 -1.73 -8.85
C ILE A 100 12.66 -0.44 -8.81
N SER A 101 12.65 0.32 -9.91
CA SER A 101 11.91 1.59 -9.99
C SER A 101 10.40 1.34 -9.97
N ASP A 102 9.91 0.37 -10.74
CA ASP A 102 8.50 -0.06 -10.70
C ASP A 102 8.07 -0.48 -9.28
N MET A 103 8.93 -1.21 -8.57
CA MET A 103 8.65 -1.63 -7.19
C MET A 103 8.69 -0.46 -6.19
N GLN A 104 9.43 0.60 -6.48
CA GLN A 104 9.44 1.82 -5.68
C GLN A 104 8.18 2.66 -5.93
N ASP A 105 7.70 2.69 -7.17
CA ASP A 105 6.43 3.34 -7.52
C ASP A 105 5.23 2.62 -6.86
N ASP A 106 5.27 1.28 -6.80
CA ASP A 106 4.29 0.49 -6.03
C ASP A 106 4.29 0.87 -4.53
N LEU A 107 5.47 1.08 -3.93
CA LEU A 107 5.58 1.51 -2.53
C LEU A 107 5.01 2.91 -2.31
N GLN A 108 5.27 3.83 -3.23
CA GLN A 108 4.74 5.19 -3.18
C GLN A 108 3.20 5.18 -3.29
N THR A 109 2.66 4.30 -4.13
CA THR A 109 1.21 4.09 -4.25
C THR A 109 0.60 3.65 -2.91
N LEU A 110 1.31 2.83 -2.13
CA LEU A 110 0.84 2.40 -0.80
C LEU A 110 1.00 3.45 0.31
N ASP A 111 1.82 4.49 0.11
CA ASP A 111 2.02 5.54 1.12
C ASP A 111 0.74 6.33 1.40
N VAL A 112 -0.14 6.52 0.40
CA VAL A 112 -1.40 7.26 0.56
C VAL A 112 -2.41 6.56 1.48
N TYR A 113 -2.25 5.24 1.68
CA TYR A 113 -3.14 4.42 2.52
C TYR A 113 -2.54 4.12 3.90
N ASP A 114 -1.26 4.48 4.11
CA ASP A 114 -0.54 4.32 5.39
C ASP A 114 -0.80 5.51 6.34
N THR A 115 -1.26 6.66 5.83
CA THR A 115 -1.33 7.93 6.58
C THR A 115 -2.53 8.08 7.53
N GLY A 116 -3.29 7.03 7.83
CA GLY A 116 -4.38 7.12 8.81
C GLY A 116 -5.53 8.08 8.43
N ALA A 117 -5.59 8.54 7.18
CA ALA A 117 -6.58 9.52 6.70
C ALA A 117 -8.01 8.96 6.57
N PHE A 118 -8.19 7.68 6.88
CA PHE A 118 -9.48 6.97 6.94
C PHE A 118 -9.84 6.61 8.40
N GLY A 119 -9.61 7.54 9.33
CA GLY A 119 -9.93 7.41 10.75
C GLY A 119 -11.12 8.26 11.17
#